data_AF-A0A1I6GGM4-F1
#
_entry.id   AF-A0A1I6GGM4-F1
#
_cell.length_a   1.000
_cell.length_b   1.000
_cell.length_c   1.000
_cell.angle_alpha   90.00
_cell.angle_beta   90.00
_cell.angle_gamma   90.00
#
_symmetry.space_group_name_H-M   'P 1'
#
loop_
_entity.id
_entity.type
_entity.pdbx_description
1 polymer ?
#
loop_
_entity_poly.entity_id
_entity_poly.type
_entity_poly.pdbx_seq_one_letter_code
_entity_poly.pdbx_strand_id
1 'polypeptide(L)'
;MSTSVPPSPWPPAGAEQPRVPHGTPVHTAWGWVTAWTTVASVGVSAVMMWLMSGPMLAYMRHIVELSSVAATGTRVPPGAVVGIMLDMMPGFLTASLVGTILGWALYALAIVAGYRDYVQLGRLGYAKRFHWAWSFLSPVYPIGRAVVVRRQAGSGSATMWIALGATAASLLLSFGWSFWIMFAMFDAMRAGLGTIA
;
A
#
# COMPACT_ATOMS: atom_id res chain seq x y z
N MET A 1 -33.33 30.11 49.11
CA MET A 1 -33.57 30.41 47.68
C MET A 1 -32.73 29.43 46.87
N SER A 2 -33.37 28.45 46.22
CA SER A 2 -32.68 27.46 45.36
C SER A 2 -32.43 28.10 44.00
N THR A 3 -31.18 28.37 43.67
CA THR A 3 -30.79 28.85 42.34
C THR A 3 -30.81 27.66 41.38
N SER A 4 -31.84 27.58 40.53
CA SER A 4 -31.91 26.61 39.45
C SER A 4 -30.74 26.81 38.48
N VAL A 5 -29.85 25.83 38.38
CA VAL A 5 -28.78 25.82 37.37
C VAL A 5 -29.45 25.75 35.99
N PRO A 6 -29.13 26.67 35.05
CA PRO A 6 -29.71 26.63 33.72
C PRO A 6 -29.30 25.33 33.00
N PRO A 7 -30.19 24.73 32.19
CA PRO A 7 -29.88 23.51 31.46
C PRO A 7 -28.67 23.73 30.55
N SER A 8 -27.72 22.77 30.57
CA SER A 8 -26.54 22.80 29.70
C SER A 8 -26.98 22.92 28.23
N PRO A 9 -26.42 23.86 27.45
CA PRO A 9 -26.70 23.98 26.01
C PRO A 9 -26.08 22.82 25.21
N TRP A 10 -25.17 22.06 25.81
CA TRP A 10 -24.56 20.90 25.17
C TRP A 10 -25.46 19.67 25.33
N PRO A 11 -25.68 18.89 24.25
CA PRO A 11 -26.35 17.60 24.36
C PRO A 11 -25.66 16.76 25.43
N PRO A 12 -26.41 16.03 26.28
CA PRO A 12 -25.82 15.22 27.33
C PRO A 12 -24.75 14.30 26.74
N ALA A 13 -23.55 14.35 27.32
CA ALA A 13 -22.40 13.52 26.97
C ALA A 13 -22.71 12.05 27.32
N GLY A 14 -23.53 11.40 26.50
CA GLY A 14 -24.06 10.08 26.86
C GLY A 14 -25.26 9.60 26.05
N ALA A 15 -25.63 10.23 24.93
CA ALA A 15 -26.60 9.62 24.03
C ALA A 15 -26.12 8.20 23.68
N GLU A 16 -26.82 7.21 24.21
CA GLU A 16 -26.45 5.80 24.12
C GLU A 16 -26.26 5.46 22.63
N GLN A 17 -25.03 5.13 22.23
CA GLN A 17 -24.76 4.88 20.83
C GLN A 17 -25.65 3.71 20.39
N PRO A 18 -26.37 3.82 19.26
CA PRO A 18 -27.27 2.77 18.81
C PRO A 18 -26.51 1.44 18.74
N ARG A 19 -26.84 0.49 19.62
CA ARG A 19 -26.20 -0.83 19.61
C ARG A 19 -27.00 -1.75 18.71
N VAL A 20 -26.29 -2.60 18.00
CA VAL A 20 -26.92 -3.71 17.26
C VAL A 20 -27.22 -4.85 18.23
N PRO A 21 -28.24 -5.69 17.94
CA PRO A 21 -28.51 -6.88 18.73
C PRO A 21 -27.28 -7.76 18.93
N HIS A 22 -27.20 -8.43 20.08
CA HIS A 22 -26.14 -9.40 20.33
C HIS A 22 -26.18 -10.52 19.28
N GLY A 23 -25.02 -10.86 18.71
CA GLY A 23 -24.90 -11.87 17.66
C GLY A 23 -25.01 -11.35 16.24
N THR A 24 -25.26 -10.05 16.01
CA THR A 24 -25.18 -9.47 14.67
C THR A 24 -23.77 -9.69 14.08
N PRO A 25 -23.65 -10.25 12.87
CA PRO A 25 -22.35 -10.47 12.23
C PRO A 25 -21.56 -9.17 12.10
N VAL A 26 -20.32 -9.22 12.59
CA VAL A 26 -19.35 -8.11 12.59
C VAL A 26 -18.38 -8.22 11.42
N HIS A 27 -18.07 -9.46 11.03
CA HIS A 27 -17.12 -9.79 9.98
C HIS A 27 -17.86 -10.20 8.71
N THR A 28 -18.17 -9.21 7.87
CA THR A 28 -18.71 -9.42 6.52
C THR A 28 -17.63 -9.92 5.57
N ALA A 29 -18.00 -10.71 4.55
CA ALA A 29 -17.07 -11.15 3.51
C ALA A 29 -16.43 -9.95 2.78
N TRP A 30 -17.23 -8.93 2.44
CA TRP A 30 -16.72 -7.70 1.82
C TRP A 30 -15.81 -6.88 2.75
N GLY A 31 -16.05 -6.96 4.05
CA GLY A 31 -15.16 -6.41 5.06
C GLY A 31 -13.78 -7.04 5.08
N TRP A 32 -13.71 -8.36 4.87
CA TRP A 32 -12.44 -9.05 4.69
C TRP A 32 -11.78 -8.69 3.38
N VAL A 33 -12.52 -8.66 2.28
CA VAL A 33 -11.99 -8.27 0.96
C VAL A 33 -11.35 -6.87 1.04
N THR A 34 -12.03 -5.88 1.63
CA THR A 34 -11.48 -4.52 1.79
C THR A 34 -10.23 -4.45 2.68
N ALA A 35 -10.09 -5.31 3.68
CA ALA A 35 -8.87 -5.39 4.48
C ALA A 35 -7.72 -6.03 3.68
N TRP A 36 -8.02 -7.13 2.97
CA TRP A 36 -7.04 -7.89 2.19
C TRP A 36 -6.58 -7.18 0.91
N THR A 37 -7.36 -6.25 0.34
CA THR A 37 -6.87 -5.42 -0.78
C THR A 37 -5.65 -4.60 -0.39
N THR A 38 -5.56 -4.13 0.86
CA THR A 38 -4.37 -3.42 1.36
C THR A 38 -3.17 -4.36 1.40
N VAL A 39 -3.35 -5.57 1.92
CA VAL A 39 -2.29 -6.60 1.95
C VAL A 39 -1.86 -7.00 0.54
N ALA A 40 -2.82 -7.23 -0.36
CA ALA A 40 -2.55 -7.55 -1.76
C ALA A 40 -1.74 -6.43 -2.43
N SER A 41 -2.04 -5.16 -2.15
CA SER A 41 -1.29 -4.02 -2.68
C SER A 41 0.18 -4.03 -2.22
N VAL A 42 0.44 -4.44 -0.97
CA VAL A 42 1.81 -4.65 -0.48
C VAL A 42 2.51 -5.78 -1.24
N GLY A 43 1.83 -6.91 -1.43
CA GLY A 43 2.36 -8.04 -2.20
C GLY A 43 2.69 -7.65 -3.64
N VAL A 44 1.80 -6.92 -4.30
CA VAL A 44 2.03 -6.38 -5.65
C VAL A 44 3.24 -5.45 -5.66
N SER A 45 3.35 -4.55 -4.68
CA SER A 45 4.49 -3.65 -4.55
C SER A 45 5.80 -4.44 -4.40
N ALA A 46 5.82 -5.46 -3.54
CA ALA A 46 7.00 -6.33 -3.35
C ALA A 46 7.43 -7.04 -4.64
N VAL A 47 6.46 -7.60 -5.37
CA VAL A 47 6.72 -8.26 -6.66
C VAL A 47 7.25 -7.25 -7.68
N MET A 48 6.66 -6.06 -7.77
CA MET A 48 7.13 -5.02 -8.70
C MET A 48 8.53 -4.53 -8.36
N MET A 49 8.83 -4.35 -7.08
CA MET A 49 10.16 -3.99 -6.60
C MET A 49 11.18 -5.07 -6.97
N TRP A 50 10.84 -6.34 -6.80
CA TRP A 50 11.70 -7.46 -7.21
C TRP A 50 11.92 -7.47 -8.74
N LEU A 51 10.86 -7.32 -9.53
CA LEU A 51 10.93 -7.28 -10.99
C LEU A 51 11.80 -6.11 -11.50
N MET A 52 11.74 -4.94 -10.86
CA MET A 52 12.58 -3.79 -11.23
C MET A 52 14.03 -3.92 -10.77
N SER A 53 14.30 -4.67 -9.70
CA SER A 53 15.64 -4.78 -9.12
C SER A 53 16.64 -5.39 -10.10
N GLY A 54 16.25 -6.44 -10.82
CA GLY A 54 17.11 -7.14 -11.77
C GLY A 54 17.61 -6.25 -12.91
N PRO A 55 16.72 -5.67 -13.73
CA PRO A 55 17.09 -4.77 -14.82
C PRO A 55 17.88 -3.54 -14.34
N MET A 56 17.56 -3.00 -13.15
CA MET A 56 18.27 -1.85 -12.60
C MET A 56 19.72 -2.19 -12.20
N LEU A 57 19.94 -3.35 -11.57
CA LEU A 57 21.29 -3.81 -11.23
C LEU A 57 22.08 -4.21 -12.49
N ALA A 58 21.43 -4.80 -13.49
CA ALA A 58 22.06 -5.11 -14.78
C ALA A 58 22.51 -3.82 -15.50
N TYR A 59 21.63 -2.81 -15.56
CA TYR A 59 21.97 -1.49 -16.10
C TYR A 59 23.20 -0.89 -15.41
N MET A 60 23.22 -0.89 -14.08
CA MET A 60 24.35 -0.35 -13.31
C MET A 60 25.67 -1.08 -13.59
N ARG A 61 25.65 -2.41 -13.67
CA ARG A 61 26.84 -3.21 -14.02
C ARG A 61 27.39 -2.84 -15.39
N HIS A 62 26.52 -2.74 -16.40
CA HIS A 62 26.94 -2.36 -17.75
C HIS A 62 27.51 -0.94 -17.82
N ILE A 63 26.95 0.01 -17.07
CA ILE A 63 27.50 1.38 -17.00
C ILE A 63 28.88 1.39 -16.35
N VAL A 64 29.08 0.61 -15.29
CA VAL A 64 30.37 0.49 -14.61
C VAL A 64 31.42 -0.17 -15.52
N GLU A 65 31.06 -1.24 -16.23
CA GLU A 65 31.93 -1.88 -17.25
C GLU A 65 32.32 -0.91 -18.37
N LEU A 66 31.36 -0.12 -18.87
CA LEU A 66 31.64 0.88 -19.90
C LEU A 66 32.61 1.96 -19.39
N SER A 67 32.44 2.36 -18.13
CA SER A 67 33.29 3.36 -17.47
C SER A 67 34.70 2.85 -17.22
N SER A 68 34.87 1.58 -16.83
CA SER A 68 36.19 0.98 -16.64
C SER A 68 36.93 0.80 -17.98
N VAL A 69 36.22 0.39 -19.04
CA VAL A 69 36.79 0.33 -20.40
C VAL A 69 37.24 1.72 -20.87
N ALA A 70 36.42 2.75 -20.67
CA ALA A 70 36.80 4.13 -20.99
C ALA A 70 38.07 4.59 -20.24
N ALA A 71 38.21 4.19 -18.96
CA ALA A 71 39.36 4.54 -18.12
C ALA A 71 40.69 3.96 -18.64
N THR A 72 40.67 2.86 -19.40
CA THR A 72 41.86 2.27 -20.04
C THR A 72 42.30 2.99 -21.32
N GLY A 73 41.62 4.08 -21.70
CA GLY A 73 41.89 4.82 -22.94
C GLY A 73 41.22 4.22 -24.18
N THR A 74 40.42 3.16 -24.01
CA THR A 74 39.65 2.56 -25.08
C THR A 74 38.49 3.48 -25.49
N ARG A 75 38.33 3.75 -26.79
CA ARG A 75 37.21 4.58 -27.28
C ARG A 75 35.90 3.85 -27.10
N VAL A 76 34.98 4.46 -26.34
CA VAL A 76 33.60 3.98 -26.21
C VAL A 76 32.80 4.40 -27.44
N PRO A 77 32.06 3.48 -28.09
CA PRO A 77 31.21 3.81 -29.23
C PRO A 77 30.17 4.89 -28.88
N PRO A 78 29.94 5.88 -29.76
CA PRO A 78 28.84 6.81 -29.62
C PRO A 78 27.51 6.04 -29.53
N GLY A 79 26.76 6.24 -28.44
CA GLY A 79 25.46 5.60 -28.23
C GLY A 79 25.46 4.29 -27.43
N ALA A 80 26.61 3.80 -26.95
CA ALA A 80 26.66 2.57 -26.13
C ALA A 80 25.73 2.62 -24.89
N VAL A 81 25.69 3.77 -24.20
CA VAL A 81 24.77 4.00 -23.06
C VAL A 81 23.31 3.93 -23.48
N VAL A 82 22.98 4.48 -24.66
CA VAL A 82 21.62 4.45 -25.21
C VAL A 82 21.24 3.02 -25.59
N GLY A 83 22.14 2.24 -26.19
CA GLY A 83 21.92 0.82 -26.48
C GLY A 83 21.60 0.00 -25.23
N ILE A 84 22.42 0.14 -24.18
CA ILE A 84 22.19 -0.52 -22.87
C ILE A 84 20.81 -0.14 -22.30
N MET A 85 20.44 1.15 -22.36
CA MET A 85 19.14 1.60 -21.89
C MET A 85 17.98 0.98 -22.70
N LEU A 86 18.09 0.95 -24.02
CA LEU A 86 17.08 0.38 -24.92
C LEU A 86 16.90 -1.12 -24.71
N ASP A 87 17.98 -1.86 -24.43
CA ASP A 87 17.90 -3.30 -24.18
C ASP A 87 17.14 -3.62 -22.87
N MET A 88 17.27 -2.77 -21.85
CA MET A 88 16.58 -2.94 -20.57
C MET A 88 15.13 -2.41 -20.58
N MET A 89 14.82 -1.50 -21.50
CA MET A 89 13.55 -0.78 -21.55
C MET A 89 12.32 -1.70 -21.69
N PRO A 90 12.29 -2.75 -22.54
CA PRO A 90 11.14 -3.66 -22.62
C PRO A 90 10.76 -4.32 -21.30
N GLY A 91 11.76 -4.73 -20.52
CA GLY A 91 11.57 -5.34 -19.20
C GLY A 91 10.94 -4.35 -18.21
N PHE A 92 11.47 -3.13 -18.17
CA PHE A 92 10.90 -2.05 -17.36
C PHE A 92 9.46 -1.72 -17.77
N LEU A 93 9.20 -1.53 -19.06
CA LEU A 93 7.87 -1.18 -19.55
C LEU A 93 6.84 -2.27 -19.25
N THR A 94 7.22 -3.54 -19.40
CA THR A 94 6.34 -4.68 -19.10
C THR A 94 6.03 -4.74 -17.62
N ALA A 95 7.05 -4.62 -16.75
CA ALA A 95 6.85 -4.60 -15.30
C ALA A 95 5.97 -3.41 -14.86
N SER A 96 6.23 -2.21 -15.39
CA SER A 96 5.43 -1.01 -15.09
C SER A 96 3.99 -1.14 -15.57
N LEU A 97 3.75 -1.68 -16.77
CA LEU A 97 2.41 -1.87 -17.31
C LEU A 97 1.61 -2.88 -16.46
N VAL A 98 2.20 -4.04 -16.18
CA VAL A 98 1.57 -5.08 -15.34
C VAL A 98 1.28 -4.54 -13.94
N GLY A 99 2.24 -3.86 -13.32
CA GLY A 99 2.07 -3.24 -12.00
C GLY A 99 0.96 -2.19 -11.99
N THR A 100 0.89 -1.36 -13.02
CA THR A 100 -0.14 -0.32 -13.15
C THR A 100 -1.54 -0.94 -13.28
N ILE A 101 -1.71 -1.92 -14.17
CA ILE A 101 -3.00 -2.60 -14.36
C ILE A 101 -3.44 -3.29 -13.07
N LEU A 102 -2.53 -3.99 -12.40
CA LEU A 102 -2.85 -4.71 -11.17
C LEU A 102 -3.16 -3.75 -10.01
N GLY A 103 -2.44 -2.62 -9.93
CA GLY A 103 -2.74 -1.55 -8.98
C GLY A 103 -4.14 -0.96 -9.18
N TRP A 104 -4.50 -0.62 -10.42
CA TRP A 104 -5.85 -0.14 -10.75
C TRP A 104 -6.93 -1.19 -10.47
N ALA A 105 -6.66 -2.46 -10.74
CA ALA A 105 -7.60 -3.54 -10.44
C ALA A 105 -7.84 -3.68 -8.93
N LEU A 106 -6.78 -3.65 -8.10
CA LEU A 106 -6.91 -3.68 -6.65
C LEU A 106 -7.62 -2.43 -6.09
N TYR A 107 -7.34 -1.27 -6.68
CA TYR A 107 -8.00 -0.03 -6.32
C TYR A 107 -9.51 -0.08 -6.60
N ALA A 108 -9.91 -0.49 -7.80
CA ALA A 108 -11.30 -0.68 -8.17
C ALA A 108 -11.98 -1.73 -7.28
N LEU A 109 -11.30 -2.84 -7.00
CA LEU A 109 -11.79 -3.88 -6.09
C LEU A 109 -12.04 -3.34 -4.68
N ALA A 110 -11.15 -2.50 -4.14
CA ALA A 110 -11.32 -1.89 -2.83
C ALA A 110 -12.57 -1.00 -2.78
N ILE A 111 -12.82 -0.21 -3.83
CA ILE A 111 -14.01 0.65 -3.92
C ILE A 111 -15.28 -0.19 -4.00
N VAL A 112 -15.33 -1.18 -4.90
CA VAL A 112 -16.50 -2.06 -5.07
C VAL A 112 -16.78 -2.84 -3.79
N ALA A 113 -15.75 -3.37 -3.14
CA ALA A 113 -15.86 -4.10 -1.89
C ALA A 113 -16.34 -3.17 -0.76
N GLY A 114 -15.86 -1.92 -0.69
CA GLY A 114 -16.33 -0.94 0.28
C GLY A 114 -17.80 -0.59 0.11
N TYR A 115 -18.26 -0.40 -1.13
CA TYR A 115 -19.68 -0.19 -1.42
C TYR A 115 -20.53 -1.41 -1.01
N ARG A 116 -20.12 -2.62 -1.35
CA ARG A 116 -20.84 -3.85 -1.02
C ARG A 116 -20.90 -4.09 0.50
N ASP A 117 -19.81 -3.83 1.21
CA ASP A 117 -19.75 -3.88 2.68
C ASP A 117 -20.72 -2.86 3.31
N TYR A 118 -20.72 -1.62 2.83
CA TYR A 118 -21.62 -0.57 3.30
C TYR A 118 -23.11 -0.93 3.14
N VAL A 119 -23.48 -1.54 2.02
CA VAL A 119 -24.84 -2.04 1.78
C VAL A 119 -25.15 -3.21 2.70
N GLN A 120 -24.22 -4.16 2.86
CA GLN A 120 -24.40 -5.33 3.72
C GLN A 120 -24.59 -4.93 5.19
N LEU A 121 -23.78 -4.00 5.72
CA LEU A 121 -23.96 -3.48 7.08
C LEU A 121 -25.33 -2.81 7.27
N GLY A 122 -25.85 -2.16 6.23
CA GLY A 122 -27.22 -1.61 6.27
C GLY A 122 -28.28 -2.70 6.43
N ARG A 123 -28.13 -3.82 5.70
CA ARG A 123 -29.04 -4.97 5.80
C ARG A 123 -28.96 -5.68 7.16
N LEU A 124 -27.80 -5.60 7.82
CA LEU A 124 -27.58 -6.15 9.16
C LEU A 124 -28.11 -5.25 10.29
N GLY A 125 -28.67 -4.08 9.97
CA GLY A 125 -29.30 -3.19 10.95
C GLY A 125 -28.34 -2.23 11.66
N TYR A 126 -27.13 -2.01 11.14
CA TYR A 126 -26.22 -1.00 11.69
C TYR A 126 -26.77 0.41 11.42
N ALA A 127 -27.17 1.11 12.49
CA ALA A 127 -27.76 2.45 12.42
C ALA A 127 -26.78 3.50 11.90
N LYS A 128 -25.51 3.44 12.34
CA LYS A 128 -24.42 4.28 11.82
C LYS A 128 -23.47 3.44 10.99
N ARG A 129 -23.07 3.94 9.83
CA ARG A 129 -22.14 3.25 8.92
C ARG A 129 -21.06 4.23 8.47
N PHE A 130 -19.84 3.74 8.32
CA PHE A 130 -18.77 4.53 7.73
C PHE A 130 -18.99 4.66 6.24
N HIS A 131 -18.90 5.87 5.69
CA HIS A 131 -19.28 6.10 4.29
C HIS A 131 -18.33 5.39 3.33
N TRP A 132 -18.86 4.67 2.34
CA TRP A 132 -18.06 3.84 1.43
C TRP A 132 -17.08 4.65 0.56
N ALA A 133 -17.37 5.93 0.30
CA ALA A 133 -16.48 6.80 -0.50
C ALA A 133 -15.11 7.03 0.17
N TRP A 134 -14.96 6.73 1.46
CA TRP A 134 -13.64 6.71 2.07
C TRP A 134 -12.75 5.57 1.57
N SER A 135 -13.28 4.65 0.75
CA SER A 135 -12.48 3.60 0.08
C SER A 135 -11.56 4.17 -1.00
N PHE A 136 -11.83 5.37 -1.50
CA PHE A 136 -10.93 6.09 -2.41
C PHE A 136 -9.61 6.48 -1.74
N LEU A 137 -9.60 6.60 -0.40
CA LEU A 137 -8.43 6.88 0.40
C LEU A 137 -8.05 5.60 1.15
N SER A 138 -7.23 4.74 0.56
CA SER A 138 -6.66 3.61 1.29
C SER A 138 -5.61 4.10 2.30
N PRO A 139 -5.60 3.65 3.57
CA PRO A 139 -6.38 2.55 4.17
C PRO A 139 -7.59 3.01 5.02
N VAL A 140 -8.15 4.20 4.76
CA VAL A 140 -9.11 4.88 5.64
C VAL A 140 -10.40 4.09 5.85
N TYR A 141 -10.98 3.50 4.80
CA TYR A 141 -12.24 2.76 4.92
C TYR A 141 -12.17 1.52 5.86
N PRO A 142 -11.22 0.58 5.68
CA PRO A 142 -11.05 -0.56 6.59
C PRO A 142 -10.88 -0.18 8.07
N ILE A 143 -10.23 0.95 8.34
CA ILE A 143 -10.02 1.49 9.69
C ILE A 143 -11.32 2.11 10.21
N GLY A 144 -11.94 3.01 9.44
CA GLY A 144 -13.17 3.70 9.82
C GLY A 144 -14.34 2.76 10.07
N ARG A 145 -14.54 1.74 9.22
CA ARG A 145 -15.59 0.73 9.41
C ARG A 145 -15.40 -0.04 10.72
N ALA A 146 -14.17 -0.43 11.04
CA ALA A 146 -13.88 -1.22 12.23
C ALA A 146 -14.18 -0.43 13.50
N VAL A 147 -13.88 0.87 13.52
CA VAL A 147 -14.22 1.75 14.64
C VAL A 147 -15.74 1.89 14.80
N VAL A 148 -16.47 2.12 13.70
CA VAL A 148 -17.94 2.26 13.72
C VAL A 148 -18.64 0.97 14.12
N VAL A 149 -18.16 -0.18 13.64
CA VAL A 149 -18.70 -1.49 14.00
C VAL A 149 -18.38 -1.84 15.44
N ARG A 150 -17.13 -1.62 15.90
CA ARG A 150 -16.74 -1.84 17.30
C ARG A 150 -17.55 -1.02 18.28
N ARG A 151 -17.91 0.22 17.92
CA ARG A 151 -18.76 1.09 18.73
C ARG A 151 -20.19 0.58 18.89
N GLN A 152 -20.76 -0.09 17.89
CA GLN A 152 -22.16 -0.55 17.90
C GLN A 152 -22.31 -2.02 18.32
N ALA A 153 -21.33 -2.87 18.01
CA ALA A 153 -21.37 -4.32 18.26
C ALA A 153 -20.40 -4.78 19.38
N GLY A 154 -19.52 -3.90 19.88
CA GLY A 154 -18.52 -4.24 20.90
C GLY A 154 -17.30 -5.01 20.38
N SER A 155 -17.30 -5.48 19.13
CA SER A 155 -16.20 -6.22 18.50
C SER A 155 -15.98 -5.81 17.04
N GLY A 156 -14.92 -6.29 16.39
CA GLY A 156 -14.67 -6.01 14.95
C GLY A 156 -13.37 -5.26 14.62
N SER A 157 -12.40 -5.21 15.54
CA SER A 157 -11.10 -4.56 15.31
C SER A 157 -10.16 -5.33 14.37
N ALA A 158 -10.47 -6.57 13.99
CA ALA A 158 -9.57 -7.38 13.16
C ALA A 158 -9.23 -6.72 11.81
N THR A 159 -10.22 -6.13 11.13
CA THR A 159 -9.96 -5.50 9.82
C THR A 159 -9.15 -4.20 9.93
N MET A 160 -9.22 -3.53 11.08
CA MET A 160 -8.35 -2.39 11.39
C MET A 160 -6.90 -2.84 11.54
N TRP A 161 -6.65 -3.88 12.34
CA TRP A 161 -5.29 -4.39 12.58
C TRP A 161 -4.62 -4.90 11.31
N ILE A 162 -5.39 -5.53 10.41
CA ILE A 162 -4.87 -5.97 9.11
C ILE A 162 -4.49 -4.79 8.24
N ALA A 163 -5.36 -3.79 8.12
CA ALA A 163 -5.07 -2.60 7.33
C ALA A 163 -3.84 -1.85 7.88
N LEU A 164 -3.78 -1.66 9.21
CA LEU A 164 -2.66 -1.00 9.87
C LEU A 164 -1.36 -1.79 9.71
N GLY A 165 -1.40 -3.11 9.93
CA GLY A 165 -0.26 -4.00 9.74
C GLY A 165 0.24 -4.00 8.30
N ALA A 166 -0.67 -4.03 7.33
CA ALA A 166 -0.32 -3.93 5.91
C ALA A 166 0.31 -2.58 5.57
N THR A 167 -0.23 -1.47 6.06
CA THR A 167 0.38 -0.14 5.86
C THR A 167 1.76 -0.05 6.48
N ALA A 168 1.94 -0.53 7.70
CA ALA A 168 3.26 -0.59 8.34
C ALA A 168 4.23 -1.47 7.55
N ALA A 169 3.80 -2.65 7.10
CA ALA A 169 4.59 -3.55 6.26
C ALA A 169 4.98 -2.90 4.93
N SER A 170 4.07 -2.14 4.30
CA SER A 170 4.36 -1.38 3.08
C SER A 170 5.50 -0.39 3.31
N LEU A 171 5.46 0.38 4.41
CA LEU A 171 6.50 1.36 4.72
C LEU A 171 7.85 0.67 4.98
N LEU A 172 7.86 -0.39 5.78
CA LEU A 172 9.06 -1.16 6.08
C LEU A 172 9.66 -1.79 4.82
N LEU A 173 8.82 -2.33 3.93
CA LEU A 173 9.21 -2.87 2.64
C LEU A 173 9.83 -1.77 1.77
N SER A 174 9.18 -0.61 1.65
CA SER A 174 9.69 0.53 0.88
C SER A 174 11.06 0.98 1.37
N PHE A 175 11.21 1.22 2.68
CA PHE A 175 12.50 1.62 3.24
C PHE A 175 13.55 0.52 3.09
N GLY A 176 13.23 -0.72 3.46
CA GLY A 176 14.15 -1.84 3.38
C GLY A 176 14.67 -2.07 1.97
N TRP A 177 13.79 -2.02 0.97
CA TRP A 177 14.18 -2.13 -0.43
C TRP A 177 15.02 -0.95 -0.90
N SER A 178 14.65 0.29 -0.55
CA SER A 178 15.43 1.49 -0.89
C SER A 178 16.84 1.50 -0.28
N PHE A 179 16.98 1.06 0.98
CA PHE A 179 18.30 0.89 1.58
C PHE A 179 19.07 -0.23 0.89
N TRP A 180 18.45 -1.40 0.73
CA TRP A 180 19.08 -2.54 0.09
C TRP A 180 19.58 -2.23 -1.32
N ILE A 181 18.76 -1.56 -2.12
CA ILE A 181 19.13 -1.24 -3.51
C ILE A 181 20.28 -0.24 -3.57
N MET A 182 20.32 0.74 -2.66
CA MET A 182 21.43 1.67 -2.54
C MET A 182 22.73 0.92 -2.20
N PHE A 183 22.70 -0.01 -1.24
CA PHE A 183 23.86 -0.84 -0.93
C PHE A 183 24.28 -1.71 -2.11
N ALA A 184 23.34 -2.35 -2.80
CA ALA A 184 23.63 -3.17 -3.98
C ALA A 184 24.26 -2.36 -5.11
N MET A 185 23.88 -1.08 -5.28
CA MET A 185 24.51 -0.17 -6.24
C MET A 185 25.95 0.19 -5.83
N PHE A 186 26.19 0.48 -4.55
CA PHE A 186 27.55 0.71 -4.04
C PHE A 186 28.46 -0.50 -4.24
N ASP A 187 27.96 -1.71 -3.99
CA ASP A 187 28.70 -2.95 -4.21
C ASP A 187 29.02 -3.14 -5.70
N ALA A 188 28.08 -2.86 -6.60
CA ALA A 188 28.31 -2.92 -8.04
C ALA A 188 29.40 -1.94 -8.50
N MET A 189 29.39 -0.71 -7.99
CA MET A 189 30.43 0.29 -8.28
C MET A 189 31.79 -0.12 -7.73
N ARG A 190 31.85 -0.61 -6.49
CA ARG A 190 33.09 -1.08 -5.85
C ARG A 190 33.70 -2.25 -6.64
N ALA A 191 32.87 -3.20 -7.07
CA ALA A 191 33.32 -4.36 -7.84
C ALA A 191 34.00 -3.95 -9.16
N GLY A 192 33.47 -2.95 -9.86
CA GLY A 192 34.08 -2.48 -11.11
C GLY A 192 35.25 -1.51 -10.94
N LEU A 193 35.45 -0.89 -9.78
CA LEU A 193 36.67 -0.14 -9.46
C LEU A 193 37.84 -1.06 -9.11
N GLY A 194 37.56 -2.20 -8.48
CA GLY A 194 38.56 -3.19 -8.10
C GLY A 194 39.26 -3.89 -9.27
N THR A 195 38.74 -3.77 -10.50
CA THR A 195 39.34 -4.32 -11.73
C THR A 195 40.30 -3.33 -12.43
N ILE A 196 40.41 -2.09 -11.95
CA ILE A 196 41.23 -1.03 -12.55
C ILE A 196 42.59 -0.85 -11.84
N ALA A 197 42.80 -1.52 -10.70
CA ALA A 197 44.05 -1.56 -9.95
C ALA A 197 44.84 -2.84 -10.25
#